data_AF-A0A7X7D9W3-F1
#
_entry.id   AF-A0A7X7D9W3-F1
#
_cell.length_a   1.000
_cell.length_b   1.000
_cell.length_c   1.000
_cell.angle_alpha   90.00
_cell.angle_beta   90.00
_cell.angle_gamma   90.00
#
_symmetry.space_group_name_H-M   'P 1'
#
loop_
_entity.id
_entity.type
_entity.pdbx_description
1 polymer ?
#
loop_
_entity_poly.entity_id
_entity_poly.type
_entity_poly.pdbx_seq_one_letter_code
_entity_poly.pdbx_strand_id
1 'polypeptide(L)'
;MSGEGDRARRATAALLRGEDPRVLAGMGVRWVLDERTSAGPRGESATTLDDPTTTTKFSDTELTLYELPRTEGSDWSAGTGTGTGASASERAAVLAAHAAWLIAMAVALALAVSRRSGR
;
A
#
# COMPACT_ATOMS: atom_id res chain seq x y z
N MET A 1 19.37 -7.10 4.25
CA MET A 1 18.18 -6.26 4.12
C MET A 1 17.20 -6.70 5.20
N SER A 2 17.05 -5.94 6.27
CA SER A 2 15.93 -6.13 7.21
C SER A 2 14.66 -5.76 6.43
N GLY A 3 13.85 -6.75 6.11
CA GLY A 3 12.80 -6.62 5.09
C GLY A 3 11.56 -5.90 5.61
N GLU A 4 10.71 -5.43 4.69
CA GLU A 4 9.37 -4.90 5.00
C GLU A 4 8.57 -5.84 5.93
N GLY A 5 8.76 -7.16 5.79
CA GLY A 5 8.12 -8.16 6.64
C GLY A 5 8.50 -8.07 8.13
N ASP A 6 9.72 -7.65 8.48
CA ASP A 6 10.10 -7.44 9.88
C ASP A 6 9.42 -6.20 10.46
N ARG A 7 9.30 -5.13 9.66
CA ARG A 7 8.56 -3.93 10.05
C ARG A 7 7.09 -4.24 10.26
N ALA A 8 6.47 -4.94 9.32
CA ALA A 8 5.06 -5.35 9.39
C ALA A 8 4.79 -6.19 10.65
N ARG A 9 5.63 -7.20 10.94
CA ARG A 9 5.48 -8.02 12.15
C ARG A 9 5.58 -7.22 13.45
N ARG A 10 6.52 -6.26 13.53
CA ARG A 10 6.64 -5.37 14.70
C ARG A 10 5.42 -4.48 14.86
N ALA A 11 4.90 -3.92 13.77
CA ALA A 11 3.69 -3.11 13.79
C ALA A 11 2.47 -3.93 14.25
N THR A 12 2.29 -5.14 13.72
CA THR A 12 1.23 -6.06 14.17
C THR A 12 1.38 -6.40 15.65
N ALA A 13 2.59 -6.73 16.12
CA ALA A 13 2.82 -7.05 17.53
C ALA A 13 2.56 -5.86 18.47
N ALA A 14 2.84 -4.63 18.05
CA ALA A 14 2.52 -3.43 18.82
C ALA A 14 1.00 -3.19 18.87
N LEU A 15 0.31 -3.35 17.73
CA LEU A 15 -1.15 -3.25 17.66
C LEU A 15 -1.84 -4.26 18.57
N LEU A 16 -1.41 -5.52 18.53
CA LEU A 16 -1.99 -6.58 19.37
C LEU A 16 -1.74 -6.38 20.87
N ARG A 17 -0.76 -5.55 21.24
CA ARG A 17 -0.48 -5.15 22.63
C ARG A 17 -1.16 -3.86 23.03
N GLY A 18 -1.98 -3.25 22.16
CA GLY A 18 -2.71 -2.03 22.47
C GLY A 18 -1.82 -0.80 22.67
N GLU A 19 -0.66 -0.74 22.00
CA GLU A 19 0.25 0.40 22.14
C GLU A 19 -0.36 1.72 21.64
N ASP A 20 0.20 2.85 22.10
CA ASP A 20 -0.21 4.19 21.67
C ASP A 20 -0.14 4.30 20.12
N PRO A 21 -1.19 4.83 19.46
CA PRO A 21 -1.24 5.00 18.00
C PRO A 21 -0.01 5.69 17.39
N ARG A 22 0.66 6.57 18.14
CA ARG A 22 1.88 7.27 17.73
C ARG A 22 3.07 6.35 17.59
N VAL A 23 3.13 5.23 18.32
CA VAL A 23 4.21 4.25 18.16
C VAL A 23 4.07 3.56 16.81
N LEU A 24 2.86 3.19 16.42
CA LEU A 24 2.57 2.64 15.10
C LEU A 24 2.84 3.66 13.99
N ALA A 25 2.44 4.92 14.19
CA ALA A 25 2.74 6.03 13.28
C ALA A 25 4.25 6.22 13.07
N GLY A 26 5.04 6.16 14.14
CA GLY A 26 6.50 6.22 14.10
C GLY A 26 7.15 5.03 13.37
N MET A 27 6.45 3.89 13.29
CA MET A 27 6.86 2.75 12.46
C MET A 27 6.48 2.89 10.97
N GLY A 28 5.87 4.01 10.58
CA GLY A 28 5.42 4.28 9.21
C GLY A 28 4.00 3.80 8.90
N VAL A 29 3.26 3.31 9.89
CA VAL A 29 1.86 2.89 9.71
C VAL A 29 0.97 4.13 9.75
N ARG A 30 0.32 4.47 8.63
CA ARG A 30 -0.69 5.54 8.62
C ARG A 30 -2.11 5.03 8.80
N TRP A 31 -2.37 3.83 8.31
CA TRP A 31 -3.71 3.26 8.21
C TRP A 31 -3.76 1.91 8.89
N VAL A 32 -4.85 1.65 9.60
CA VAL A 32 -5.20 0.32 10.10
C VAL A 32 -6.57 -0.04 9.58
N LEU A 33 -6.67 -1.20 8.94
CA LEU A 33 -7.94 -1.79 8.52
C LEU A 33 -8.35 -2.82 9.56
N ASP A 34 -9.48 -2.60 10.22
CA ASP A 34 -10.10 -3.60 11.09
C ASP A 34 -11.24 -4.29 10.34
N GLU A 35 -11.00 -5.53 9.95
CA GLU A 35 -12.00 -6.41 9.36
C GLU A 35 -12.73 -7.14 10.49
N ARG A 36 -14.02 -6.85 10.70
CA ARG A 36 -14.82 -7.36 11.85
C ARG A 36 -15.01 -8.86 11.83
N THR A 37 -14.99 -9.47 10.65
CA THR A 37 -15.17 -10.92 10.44
C THR A 37 -13.84 -11.67 10.31
N SER A 38 -12.70 -11.00 10.46
CA SER A 38 -11.38 -11.65 10.39
C SER A 38 -11.18 -12.68 11.51
N ALA A 39 -10.63 -13.84 11.15
CA ALA A 39 -10.25 -14.90 12.08
C ALA A 39 -8.89 -14.65 12.77
N GLY A 40 -8.22 -13.54 12.44
CA GLY A 40 -6.94 -13.17 13.03
C GLY A 40 -7.06 -12.80 14.52
N PRO A 41 -5.97 -12.94 15.30
CA PRO A 41 -5.95 -12.45 16.68
C PRO A 41 -6.19 -10.93 16.69
N ARG A 42 -7.02 -10.45 17.62
CA ARG A 42 -7.22 -9.02 17.86
C ARG A 42 -6.40 -8.48 19.03
N GLY A 43 -6.10 -9.32 20.03
CA GLY A 43 -5.37 -8.87 21.22
C GLY A 43 -6.03 -7.62 21.84
N GLU A 44 -5.22 -6.65 22.22
CA GLU A 44 -5.64 -5.35 22.76
C GLU A 44 -5.73 -4.25 21.68
N SER A 45 -5.90 -4.61 20.40
CA SER A 45 -5.94 -3.64 19.31
C SER A 45 -7.03 -2.58 19.48
N ALA A 46 -8.14 -2.92 20.13
CA ALA A 46 -9.21 -1.98 20.46
C ALA A 46 -8.69 -0.78 21.27
N THR A 47 -7.74 -0.98 22.19
CA THR A 47 -7.11 0.09 22.97
C THR A 47 -6.45 1.14 22.06
N THR A 48 -5.74 0.70 21.02
CA THR A 48 -5.13 1.60 20.04
C THR A 48 -6.18 2.25 19.13
N LEU A 49 -7.18 1.49 18.69
CA LEU A 49 -8.15 1.96 17.69
C LEU A 49 -9.23 2.88 18.28
N ASP A 50 -9.60 2.68 19.54
CA ASP A 50 -10.55 3.51 20.28
C ASP A 50 -9.89 4.76 20.90
N ASP A 51 -8.57 4.92 20.74
CA ASP A 51 -7.86 6.13 21.17
C ASP A 51 -8.46 7.37 20.47
N PRO A 52 -8.74 8.46 21.21
CA PRO A 52 -9.39 9.65 20.67
C PRO A 52 -8.58 10.38 19.59
N THR A 53 -7.31 10.06 19.43
CA THR A 53 -6.43 10.61 18.38
C THR A 53 -6.45 9.80 17.08
N THR A 54 -7.06 8.61 17.10
CA THR A 54 -7.31 7.78 15.92
C THR A 54 -8.61 8.23 15.24
N THR A 55 -8.59 8.39 13.91
CA THR A 55 -9.75 8.90 13.15
C THR A 55 -10.32 7.84 12.21
N THR A 56 -11.60 7.51 12.35
CA THR A 56 -12.31 6.67 11.37
C THR A 56 -12.53 7.43 10.06
N LYS A 57 -12.11 6.85 8.94
CA LYS A 57 -12.33 7.43 7.59
C LYS A 57 -13.37 6.71 6.77
N PHE A 58 -13.53 5.42 7.04
CA PHE A 58 -14.54 4.60 6.39
C PHE A 58 -15.02 3.54 7.37
N SER A 59 -16.30 3.22 7.30
CA SER A 59 -16.92 2.17 8.10
C SER A 59 -18.13 1.65 7.34
N ASP A 60 -18.17 0.34 7.11
CA ASP A 60 -19.36 -0.36 6.60
C ASP A 60 -19.74 -1.49 7.57
N THR A 61 -20.40 -2.56 7.12
CA THR A 61 -20.76 -3.71 7.96
C THR A 61 -19.60 -4.68 8.20
N GLU A 62 -18.64 -4.75 7.27
CA GLU A 62 -17.56 -5.74 7.27
C GLU A 62 -16.26 -5.18 7.85
N LEU A 63 -15.96 -3.91 7.60
CA LEU A 63 -14.67 -3.32 7.95
C LEU A 63 -14.77 -1.86 8.37
N THR A 64 -13.74 -1.42 9.10
CA THR A 64 -13.51 -0.03 9.48
C THR A 64 -12.07 0.35 9.13
N LEU A 65 -11.89 1.50 8.47
CA LEU A 65 -10.58 2.06 8.15
C LEU A 65 -10.27 3.22 9.10
N TYR A 66 -9.19 3.08 9.87
CA TYR A 66 -8.70 4.06 10.82
C TYR A 66 -7.43 4.74 10.31
N GLU A 67 -7.39 6.07 10.38
CA GLU A 67 -6.18 6.88 10.21
C GLU A 67 -5.53 7.14 11.57
N LEU A 68 -4.25 6.81 11.71
CA LEU A 68 -3.46 7.05 12.92
C LEU A 68 -2.95 8.50 12.99
N PRO A 69 -2.69 9.05 14.20
CA PRO A 69 -2.27 10.44 14.37
C PRO A 69 -0.87 10.70 13.80
N ARG A 70 -0.68 11.88 13.21
CA ARG A 70 0.62 12.29 12.66
C ARG A 70 1.66 12.51 13.74
N THR A 71 2.78 11.82 13.61
CA THR A 71 3.99 12.02 14.44
C THR A 71 5.07 12.72 13.64
N GLU A 72 5.81 13.63 14.27
CA GLU A 72 7.01 14.20 13.67
C GLU A 72 8.00 13.07 13.35
N GLY A 73 8.54 13.06 12.12
CA GLY A 73 9.38 11.96 11.63
C GLY A 73 8.64 10.74 11.09
N SER A 74 7.29 10.71 11.09
CA SER A 74 6.57 9.72 10.29
C SER A 74 6.85 10.00 8.82
N ASP A 75 7.58 9.11 8.16
CA ASP A 75 7.95 9.25 6.74
C ASP A 75 6.78 8.90 5.81
N TRP A 76 5.59 9.44 6.12
CA TRP A 76 4.40 9.37 5.28
C TRP A 76 4.48 10.30 4.08
N SER A 77 5.67 10.84 3.80
CA SER A 77 5.99 11.48 2.52
C SER A 77 5.77 10.51 1.36
N ALA A 78 5.85 9.20 1.62
CA ALA A 78 5.37 8.15 0.73
C ALA A 78 3.85 7.96 0.86
N GLY A 79 3.09 8.79 0.14
CA GLY A 79 1.72 8.45 -0.21
C GLY A 79 0.66 8.93 0.77
N THR A 80 0.66 10.20 1.17
CA THR A 80 -0.63 10.89 1.31
C THR A 80 -1.46 10.55 0.07
N GLY A 81 -2.71 10.10 0.24
CA GLY A 81 -3.64 9.87 -0.88
C GLY A 81 -4.05 11.17 -1.60
N THR A 82 -3.23 12.20 -1.44
CA THR A 82 -3.20 13.48 -2.13
C THR A 82 -1.86 13.65 -2.85
N GLY A 83 -1.13 12.57 -3.15
CA GLY A 83 -0.07 12.61 -4.15
C GLY A 83 -0.72 13.18 -5.39
N THR A 84 -0.26 14.37 -5.82
CA THR A 84 -0.59 14.95 -7.12
C THR A 84 -0.50 13.82 -8.13
N GLY A 85 -1.65 13.24 -8.51
CA GLY A 85 -1.66 11.98 -9.23
C GLY A 85 -0.78 12.12 -10.45
N ALA A 86 0.01 11.09 -10.77
CA ALA A 86 1.10 11.14 -11.76
C ALA A 86 0.91 12.24 -12.80
N SER A 87 1.86 13.15 -12.92
CA SER A 87 1.84 14.24 -13.89
C SER A 87 1.49 13.71 -15.28
N ALA A 88 0.91 14.57 -16.12
CA ALA A 88 0.58 14.18 -17.49
C ALA A 88 1.80 13.61 -18.24
N SER A 89 3.00 14.15 -17.97
CA SER A 89 4.27 13.65 -18.49
C SER A 89 4.65 12.25 -18.00
N GLU A 90 4.46 11.94 -16.71
CA GLU A 90 4.74 10.60 -16.17
C GLU A 90 3.79 9.57 -16.78
N ARG A 91 2.50 9.91 -16.90
CA ARG A 91 1.52 9.03 -17.56
C ARG A 91 1.87 8.81 -19.02
N ALA A 92 2.23 9.88 -19.75
CA ALA A 92 2.63 9.79 -21.14
C ALA A 92 3.89 8.93 -21.33
N ALA A 93 4.89 9.07 -20.46
CA ALA A 93 6.10 8.25 -20.50
C ALA A 93 5.80 6.76 -20.30
N VAL A 94 4.95 6.42 -19.32
CA VAL A 94 4.53 5.03 -19.08
C VAL A 94 3.76 4.47 -20.28
N LEU A 95 2.83 5.24 -20.85
CA LEU A 95 2.09 4.82 -22.05
C LEU A 95 3.00 4.61 -23.25
N ALA A 96 3.96 5.52 -23.48
CA ALA A 96 4.94 5.40 -24.56
C ALA A 96 5.85 4.17 -24.39
N ALA A 97 6.28 3.89 -23.16
CA ALA A 97 7.07 2.70 -22.85
C ALA A 97 6.28 1.40 -23.16
N HIS A 98 5.01 1.34 -22.76
CA HIS A 98 4.15 0.18 -23.06
C HIS A 98 3.89 0.04 -24.57
N ALA A 99 3.66 1.15 -25.28
CA ALA A 99 3.50 1.13 -26.73
C ALA A 99 4.77 0.63 -27.44
N ALA A 100 5.95 1.12 -27.03
CA ALA A 100 7.22 0.67 -27.57
C ALA A 100 7.46 -0.83 -27.29
N TRP A 101 7.11 -1.31 -26.10
CA TRP A 101 7.19 -2.72 -25.74
C TRP A 101 6.25 -3.59 -26.59
N LEU A 102 5.00 -3.16 -26.80
CA LEU A 102 4.04 -3.85 -27.67
C LEU A 102 4.50 -3.89 -29.13
N ILE A 103 5.06 -2.79 -29.64
CA ILE A 103 5.64 -2.74 -30.99
C ILE A 103 6.81 -3.71 -31.11
N ALA A 104 7.72 -3.73 -30.13
CA ALA A 104 8.85 -4.66 -30.12
C ALA A 104 8.37 -6.12 -30.14
N MET A 105 7.34 -6.46 -29.36
CA MET A 105 6.70 -7.79 -29.38
C MET A 105 6.06 -8.11 -30.73
N ALA A 106 5.32 -7.16 -31.33
CA ALA A 106 4.69 -7.35 -32.63
C ALA A 106 5.71 -7.56 -33.75
N VAL A 107 6.80 -6.80 -33.75
CA VAL A 107 7.90 -6.94 -34.72
C VAL A 107 8.60 -8.29 -34.56
N ALA A 108 8.91 -8.70 -33.33
CA ALA A 108 9.51 -10.00 -33.06
C ALA A 108 8.61 -11.14 -33.54
N LEU A 109 7.31 -11.05 -33.29
CA LEU A 109 6.32 -12.02 -33.76
C LEU A 109 6.25 -12.06 -35.29
N ALA A 110 6.18 -10.91 -35.96
CA ALA A 110 6.14 -10.82 -37.42
C ALA A 110 7.39 -11.47 -38.05
N LEU A 111 8.58 -11.16 -37.54
CA LEU A 111 9.83 -11.75 -38.01
C LEU A 111 9.88 -13.27 -37.79
N ALA A 112 9.35 -13.76 -36.67
CA ALA A 112 9.26 -15.19 -36.40
C ALA A 112 8.31 -15.91 -37.37
N VAL A 113 7.16 -15.32 -37.68
CA VAL A 113 6.19 -15.86 -38.65
C VAL A 113 6.78 -15.87 -40.05
N SER A 114 7.41 -14.78 -40.51
CA SER A 114 8.02 -14.72 -41.84
C SER A 114 9.13 -15.77 -42.03
N ARG A 115 9.94 -16.03 -40.99
CA ARG A 115 10.97 -17.08 -41.03
C ARG A 115 10.40 -18.50 -41.08
N ARG A 116 9.21 -18.71 -40.52
CA ARG A 116 8.53 -20.02 -40.56
C ARG A 116 7.92 -20.31 -41.94
N SER A 117 7.37 -19.29 -42.60
CA SER A 117 6.76 -19.45 -43.92
C SER A 117 7.77 -19.57 -45.07
N GLY A 118 9.03 -19.17 -44.85
CA GLY A 118 10.12 -19.30 -45.82
C GLY A 118 10.96 -20.58 -45.68
N ARG A 119 10.62 -21.47 -44.74
CA ARG A 119 11.19 -22.81 -44.58
C ARG A 119 10.20 -23.84 -45.08
#